data_AF-A0A818H5J5-F1
#
_entry.id   AF-A0A818H5J5-F1
#
_cell.length_a   1.000
_cell.length_b   1.000
_cell.length_c   1.000
_cell.angle_alpha   90.00
_cell.angle_beta   90.00
_cell.angle_gamma   90.00
#
_symmetry.space_group_name_H-M   'P 1'
#
loop_
_entity.id
_entity.type
_entity.pdbx_description
1 polymer ?
#
loop_
_entity_poly.entity_id
_entity_poly.type
_entity_poly.pdbx_seq_one_letter_code
_entity_poly.pdbx_strand_id
1 'polypeptide(L)'
;MTEHYLTEKHQHSILKVVRRMSSQLNDTQMDIDLPRTTAVEASNPVTVQLQELYEMLHILTDGIETLNKDQEHLMNELLQLQITHPVLAEQLSNIKLSVEETNVFLQGVKHNQDILNQDLASLQEKINDLKYVSYDGTFTSAQRHIIDSFRPDIRSNSFQRPRSDMNTASGLPKFFPLENIQREGNPYVRDDTMFIKIMVDFEDIPKTLLSYALSLNPGLPIHVQHIMIKQEAEQRSQQRSDK
;
A
#
# COMPACT_ATOMS: atom_id res chain seq x y z
N MET A 1 -25.79 -20.55 -38.90
CA MET A 1 -26.55 -21.80 -39.09
C MET A 1 -26.09 -22.37 -40.42
N THR A 2 -25.34 -23.46 -40.39
CA THR A 2 -24.80 -24.13 -41.58
C THR A 2 -25.95 -24.82 -42.31
N GLU A 3 -26.44 -24.25 -43.41
CA GLU A 3 -27.32 -24.98 -44.31
C GLU A 3 -26.53 -26.15 -44.90
N HIS A 4 -27.02 -27.37 -44.70
CA HIS A 4 -26.36 -28.58 -45.17
C HIS A 4 -26.34 -28.61 -46.71
N TYR A 5 -25.15 -28.84 -47.29
CA TYR A 5 -24.85 -28.90 -48.73
C TYR A 5 -25.74 -29.83 -49.58
N LEU A 6 -26.56 -30.66 -48.93
CA LEU A 6 -27.33 -31.70 -49.58
C LEU A 6 -28.64 -31.89 -48.81
N THR A 7 -29.74 -31.47 -49.43
CA THR A 7 -31.08 -31.77 -48.92
C THR A 7 -31.27 -33.29 -48.87
N GLU A 8 -32.12 -33.79 -47.97
CA GLU A 8 -32.52 -35.21 -47.89
C GLU A 8 -32.88 -35.78 -49.28
N LYS A 9 -33.54 -34.97 -50.11
CA LYS A 9 -33.90 -35.31 -51.49
C LYS A 9 -32.68 -35.49 -52.38
N HIS A 10 -31.69 -34.60 -52.29
CA HIS A 10 -30.43 -34.71 -53.03
C HIS A 10 -29.62 -35.93 -52.57
N GLN A 11 -29.60 -36.22 -51.27
CA GLN A 11 -28.91 -37.39 -50.72
C GLN A 11 -29.55 -38.68 -51.23
N HIS A 12 -30.88 -38.70 -51.30
CA HIS A 12 -31.64 -39.82 -51.82
C HIS A 12 -31.38 -40.07 -53.32
N SER A 13 -31.38 -39.02 -54.15
CA SER A 13 -31.07 -39.15 -55.58
C SER A 13 -29.62 -39.61 -55.82
N ILE A 14 -28.64 -39.10 -55.07
CA ILE A 14 -27.24 -39.57 -55.15
C ILE A 14 -27.15 -41.05 -54.77
N LEU A 15 -27.75 -41.45 -53.64
CA LEU A 15 -27.74 -42.85 -53.19
C LEU A 15 -28.40 -43.80 -54.20
N LYS A 16 -29.46 -43.35 -54.89
CA LYS A 16 -30.15 -44.12 -55.92
C LYS A 16 -29.25 -44.37 -57.14
N VAL A 17 -28.53 -43.34 -57.59
CA VAL A 17 -27.60 -43.44 -58.73
C VAL A 17 -26.37 -44.30 -58.37
N VAL A 18 -25.75 -44.07 -57.19
CA VAL A 18 -24.59 -44.85 -56.72
C VAL A 18 -24.91 -46.34 -56.60
N ARG A 19 -26.10 -46.68 -56.10
CA ARG A 19 -26.57 -48.07 -56.03
C ARG A 19 -26.74 -48.69 -57.42
N ARG A 20 -27.21 -47.92 -58.41
CA ARG A 20 -27.40 -48.41 -59.78
C ARG A 20 -26.09 -48.56 -60.55
N MET A 21 -25.14 -47.66 -60.35
CA MET A 21 -23.79 -47.81 -60.90
C MET A 21 -23.07 -49.02 -60.29
N SER A 22 -23.28 -49.28 -58.98
CA SER A 22 -22.78 -50.49 -58.33
C SER A 22 -23.46 -51.78 -58.84
N SER A 23 -24.76 -51.74 -59.16
CA SER A 23 -25.45 -52.91 -59.73
C SER A 23 -25.03 -53.17 -61.18
N GLN A 24 -24.82 -52.14 -62.00
CA GLN A 24 -24.32 -52.29 -63.37
C GLN A 24 -22.89 -52.86 -63.45
N LEU A 25 -22.08 -52.71 -62.40
CA LEU A 25 -20.77 -53.35 -62.29
C LEU A 25 -20.86 -54.85 -61.95
N ASN A 26 -21.94 -55.28 -61.28
CA ASN A 26 -22.12 -56.67 -60.85
C ASN A 26 -22.86 -57.56 -61.88
N ASP A 27 -23.55 -56.98 -62.87
CA ASP A 27 -24.31 -57.72 -63.89
C ASP A 27 -23.46 -58.32 -65.03
N THR A 28 -22.12 -58.29 -64.93
CA THR A 28 -21.22 -58.92 -65.92
C THR A 28 -20.84 -60.36 -65.56
N GLN A 29 -21.62 -61.08 -64.74
CA GLN A 29 -21.37 -62.51 -64.53
C GLN A 29 -22.63 -63.34 -64.18
N MET A 30 -23.10 -64.07 -65.21
CA MET A 30 -23.80 -65.37 -65.24
C MET A 30 -25.32 -65.46 -64.94
N ASP A 31 -26.00 -66.06 -65.92
CA ASP A 31 -27.39 -66.56 -66.00
C ASP A 31 -27.90 -67.35 -64.78
N ILE A 32 -29.23 -67.32 -64.56
CA ILE A 32 -30.15 -68.49 -64.43
C ILE A 32 -31.63 -68.01 -64.29
N ASP A 33 -32.55 -68.79 -64.88
CA ASP A 33 -33.96 -68.58 -65.27
C ASP A 33 -35.07 -68.11 -64.26
N LEU A 34 -36.09 -67.49 -64.89
CA LEU A 34 -37.50 -67.08 -64.59
C LEU A 34 -38.41 -68.00 -63.69
N PRO A 35 -39.71 -67.66 -63.36
CA PRO A 35 -40.52 -66.43 -63.55
C PRO A 35 -41.50 -66.00 -62.41
N ARG A 36 -42.05 -64.76 -62.48
CA ARG A 36 -43.50 -64.36 -62.64
C ARG A 36 -43.93 -63.05 -61.90
N THR A 37 -44.35 -62.08 -62.72
CA THR A 37 -45.45 -61.08 -62.59
C THR A 37 -45.61 -60.20 -61.33
N THR A 38 -45.51 -58.88 -61.53
CA THR A 38 -46.66 -57.94 -61.58
C THR A 38 -46.28 -56.67 -62.36
N ALA A 39 -47.27 -56.12 -63.07
CA ALA A 39 -47.16 -54.99 -63.96
C ALA A 39 -46.83 -53.68 -63.23
N VAL A 40 -45.83 -52.94 -63.71
CA VAL A 40 -45.74 -51.49 -63.57
C VAL A 40 -45.11 -50.92 -64.84
N GLU A 41 -45.91 -50.11 -65.53
CA GLU A 41 -45.59 -49.06 -66.50
C GLU A 41 -44.17 -49.05 -67.11
N ALA A 42 -44.07 -49.46 -68.37
CA ALA A 42 -42.91 -49.24 -69.21
C ALA A 42 -42.74 -47.75 -69.51
N SER A 43 -42.06 -47.02 -68.62
CA SER A 43 -41.40 -45.77 -68.98
C SER A 43 -40.16 -46.11 -69.81
N ASN A 44 -39.95 -45.42 -70.93
CA ASN A 44 -38.84 -45.67 -71.84
C ASN A 44 -37.50 -45.62 -71.07
N PRO A 45 -36.61 -46.62 -71.15
CA PRO A 45 -35.38 -46.67 -70.36
C PRO A 45 -34.48 -45.45 -70.58
N VAL A 46 -34.51 -44.88 -71.79
CA VAL A 46 -33.80 -43.64 -72.16
C VAL A 46 -34.39 -42.42 -71.44
N THR A 47 -35.72 -42.34 -71.26
CA THR A 47 -36.38 -41.22 -70.56
C THR A 47 -36.09 -41.22 -69.06
N VAL A 48 -35.95 -42.41 -68.44
CA VAL A 48 -35.58 -42.54 -67.02
C VAL A 48 -34.14 -42.10 -66.78
N GLN A 49 -33.21 -42.50 -67.66
CA GLN A 49 -31.80 -42.08 -67.56
C GLN A 49 -31.62 -40.58 -67.78
N LEU A 50 -32.37 -39.98 -68.72
CA LEU A 50 -32.33 -38.53 -68.93
C LEU A 50 -32.84 -37.77 -67.69
N GLN A 51 -33.93 -38.24 -67.08
CA GLN A 51 -34.49 -37.64 -65.86
C GLN A 51 -33.49 -37.65 -64.70
N GLU A 52 -32.79 -38.77 -64.51
CA GLU A 52 -31.73 -38.91 -63.51
C GLU A 52 -30.55 -37.95 -63.78
N LEU A 53 -30.20 -37.76 -65.05
CA LEU A 53 -29.14 -36.84 -65.47
C LEU A 53 -29.54 -35.37 -65.24
N TYR A 54 -30.81 -35.03 -65.45
CA TYR A 54 -31.37 -33.72 -65.11
C TYR A 54 -31.39 -33.46 -63.60
N GLU A 55 -31.74 -34.46 -62.79
CA GLU A 55 -31.67 -34.35 -61.32
C GLU A 55 -30.24 -34.14 -60.84
N MET A 56 -29.27 -34.88 -61.39
CA MET A 56 -27.85 -34.67 -61.06
C MET A 56 -27.37 -33.28 -61.46
N LEU A 57 -27.76 -32.80 -62.64
CA LEU A 57 -27.40 -31.46 -63.10
C LEU A 57 -27.97 -30.38 -62.18
N HIS A 58 -29.20 -30.55 -61.70
CA HIS A 58 -29.82 -29.62 -60.75
C HIS A 58 -29.10 -29.62 -59.40
N ILE A 59 -28.77 -30.79 -58.85
CA ILE A 59 -28.01 -30.91 -57.60
C ILE A 59 -26.63 -30.24 -57.72
N LEU A 60 -25.95 -30.45 -58.85
CA LEU A 60 -24.66 -29.82 -59.14
C LEU A 60 -24.81 -28.30 -59.26
N THR A 61 -25.87 -27.83 -59.91
CA THR A 61 -26.12 -26.39 -60.08
C THR A 61 -26.39 -25.73 -58.72
N ASP A 62 -27.23 -26.33 -57.89
CA ASP A 62 -27.51 -25.84 -56.53
C ASP A 62 -26.25 -25.84 -55.67
N GLY A 63 -25.45 -26.92 -55.73
CA GLY A 63 -24.19 -27.02 -55.00
C GLY A 63 -23.16 -25.97 -55.42
N ILE A 64 -23.06 -25.66 -56.72
CA ILE A 64 -22.21 -24.59 -57.24
C ILE A 64 -22.71 -23.22 -56.77
N GLU A 65 -24.02 -22.98 -56.77
CA GLU A 65 -24.60 -21.72 -56.29
C GLU A 65 -24.33 -21.50 -54.80
N THR A 66 -24.49 -22.54 -53.97
CA THR A 66 -24.16 -22.48 -52.54
C THR A 66 -22.66 -22.21 -52.34
N LEU A 67 -21.79 -22.88 -53.08
CA LEU A 67 -20.34 -22.66 -52.99
C LEU A 67 -19.96 -21.21 -53.37
N ASN A 68 -20.64 -20.64 -54.36
CA ASN A 68 -20.42 -19.27 -54.79
C ASN A 68 -20.88 -18.26 -53.72
N LYS A 69 -22.02 -18.52 -53.06
CA LYS A 69 -22.48 -17.73 -51.90
C LYS A 69 -21.51 -17.81 -50.73
N ASP A 70 -20.99 -19.00 -50.43
CA ASP A 70 -19.97 -19.20 -49.39
C ASP A 70 -18.67 -18.44 -49.72
N GLN A 71 -18.24 -18.47 -50.99
CA GLN A 71 -17.08 -17.73 -51.45
C GLN A 71 -17.28 -16.22 -51.25
N GLU A 72 -18.44 -15.68 -51.61
CA GLU A 72 -18.77 -14.26 -51.41
C GLU A 72 -18.80 -13.90 -49.92
N HIS A 73 -19.39 -14.76 -49.07
CA HIS A 73 -19.43 -14.55 -47.63
C HIS A 73 -18.02 -14.51 -47.02
N LEU A 74 -17.15 -15.47 -47.37
CA LEU A 74 -15.76 -15.52 -46.93
C LEU A 74 -14.96 -14.30 -47.41
N MET A 75 -15.23 -13.82 -48.62
CA MET A 75 -14.57 -12.64 -49.15
C MET A 75 -14.94 -11.40 -48.31
N ASN A 76 -16.23 -11.24 -47.99
CA ASN A 76 -16.71 -10.15 -47.14
C ASN A 76 -16.11 -10.21 -45.73
N GLU A 77 -16.01 -11.41 -45.14
CA GLU A 77 -15.42 -11.61 -43.82
C GLU A 77 -13.92 -11.28 -43.82
N LEU A 78 -13.18 -11.67 -44.87
CA LEU A 78 -11.77 -11.32 -45.04
C LEU A 78 -11.59 -9.80 -45.13
N LEU A 79 -12.45 -9.12 -45.88
CA LEU A 79 -12.40 -7.67 -46.07
C LEU A 79 -12.69 -6.94 -44.75
N GLN A 80 -13.65 -7.43 -43.97
CA GLN A 80 -13.95 -6.92 -42.64
C GLN A 80 -12.78 -7.13 -41.66
N LEU A 81 -12.16 -8.31 -41.67
CA LEU A 81 -10.98 -8.60 -40.86
C LEU A 81 -9.79 -7.70 -41.24
N GLN A 82 -9.61 -7.43 -42.52
CA GLN A 82 -8.53 -6.58 -43.03
C GLN A 82 -8.68 -5.12 -42.59
N ILE A 83 -9.92 -4.64 -42.37
CA ILE A 83 -10.21 -3.33 -41.78
C ILE A 83 -10.06 -3.36 -40.25
N THR A 84 -10.53 -4.43 -39.59
CA THR A 84 -10.58 -4.49 -38.13
C THR A 84 -9.18 -4.67 -37.51
N HIS A 85 -8.32 -5.45 -38.17
CA HIS A 85 -6.96 -5.71 -37.69
C HIS A 85 -6.11 -4.45 -37.45
N PRO A 86 -5.97 -3.50 -38.40
CA PRO A 86 -5.18 -2.30 -38.17
C PRO A 86 -5.78 -1.40 -37.07
N VAL A 87 -7.11 -1.32 -36.97
CA VAL A 87 -7.79 -0.54 -35.92
C VAL A 87 -7.47 -1.12 -34.53
N LEU A 88 -7.55 -2.44 -34.37
CA LEU A 88 -7.19 -3.10 -33.11
C LEU A 88 -5.69 -2.93 -32.78
N ALA A 89 -4.82 -2.99 -33.80
CA ALA A 89 -3.38 -2.77 -33.61
C ALA A 89 -3.08 -1.33 -33.13
N GLU A 90 -3.76 -0.33 -33.69
CA GLU A 90 -3.66 1.07 -33.26
C GLU A 90 -4.18 1.25 -31.83
N GLN A 91 -5.35 0.69 -31.50
CA GLN A 91 -5.89 0.74 -30.15
C GLN A 91 -4.95 0.11 -29.12
N LEU A 92 -4.35 -1.03 -29.45
CA LEU A 92 -3.38 -1.70 -28.59
C LEU A 92 -2.11 -0.87 -28.41
N SER A 93 -1.64 -0.20 -29.47
CA SER A 93 -0.51 0.74 -29.40
C SER A 93 -0.82 1.92 -28.46
N ASN A 94 -2.02 2.50 -28.57
CA ASN A 94 -2.44 3.61 -27.71
C ASN A 94 -2.54 3.20 -26.24
N ILE A 95 -3.11 2.02 -25.97
CA ILE A 95 -3.16 1.45 -24.60
C ILE A 95 -1.75 1.24 -24.07
N LYS A 96 -0.84 0.70 -24.88
CA LYS A 96 0.56 0.48 -24.48
C LYS A 96 1.26 1.78 -24.09
N LEU A 97 1.11 2.84 -24.88
CA LEU A 97 1.65 4.16 -24.57
C LEU A 97 1.08 4.71 -23.26
N SER A 98 -0.24 4.61 -23.06
CA SER A 98 -0.89 5.04 -21.83
C SER A 98 -0.40 4.27 -20.59
N VAL A 99 -0.18 2.97 -20.71
CA VAL A 99 0.41 2.14 -19.63
C VAL A 99 1.84 2.57 -19.32
N GLU A 100 2.63 2.93 -20.34
CA GLU A 100 4.01 3.37 -20.15
C GLU A 100 4.06 4.76 -19.46
N GLU A 101 3.22 5.69 -19.87
CA GLU A 101 3.08 7.00 -19.22
C GLU A 101 2.65 6.89 -17.75
N THR A 102 1.66 6.04 -17.46
CA THR A 102 1.20 5.80 -16.08
C THR A 102 2.28 5.13 -15.23
N ASN A 103 3.09 4.23 -15.80
CA ASN A 103 4.23 3.64 -15.09
C ASN A 103 5.31 4.68 -14.76
N VAL A 104 5.64 5.58 -15.68
CA VAL A 104 6.59 6.67 -15.42
C VAL A 104 6.08 7.57 -14.30
N PHE A 105 4.79 7.92 -14.32
CA PHE A 105 4.17 8.69 -13.24
C PHE A 105 4.27 7.97 -11.88
N LEU A 106 3.94 6.67 -11.83
CA LEU A 106 4.04 5.87 -10.61
C LEU A 106 5.47 5.79 -10.07
N GLN A 107 6.48 5.70 -10.94
CA GLN A 107 7.88 5.76 -10.52
C GLN A 107 8.23 7.11 -9.86
N GLY A 108 7.74 8.21 -10.42
CA GLY A 108 7.88 9.53 -9.80
C GLY A 108 7.22 9.64 -8.43
N VAL A 109 6.00 9.11 -8.28
CA VAL A 109 5.29 9.06 -6.98
C VAL A 109 6.08 8.21 -5.97
N LYS A 110 6.59 7.05 -6.38
CA LYS A 110 7.38 6.18 -5.52
C LYS A 110 8.67 6.86 -5.05
N HIS A 111 9.37 7.55 -5.95
CA HIS A 111 10.56 8.32 -5.60
C HIS A 111 10.26 9.40 -4.55
N ASN A 112 9.16 10.15 -4.74
CA ASN A 112 8.73 11.15 -3.76
C ASN A 112 8.39 10.51 -2.40
N GLN A 113 7.76 9.33 -2.42
CA GLN A 113 7.46 8.58 -1.19
C GLN A 113 8.75 8.15 -0.48
N ASP A 114 9.77 7.73 -1.21
CA ASP A 114 11.06 7.34 -0.63
C ASP A 114 11.78 8.54 0.01
N ILE A 115 11.76 9.72 -0.63
CA ILE A 115 12.29 10.97 -0.05
C ILE A 115 11.57 11.30 1.25
N LEU A 116 10.22 11.28 1.25
CA LEU A 116 9.43 11.58 2.44
C LEU A 116 9.69 10.59 3.57
N ASN A 117 9.86 9.31 3.25
CA ASN A 117 10.22 8.29 4.23
C ASN A 117 11.61 8.54 4.83
N GLN A 118 12.58 8.96 4.02
CA GLN A 118 13.92 9.32 4.48
C GLN A 118 13.89 10.57 5.39
N ASP A 119 13.15 11.61 5.00
CA ASP A 119 12.97 12.81 5.81
C ASP A 119 12.29 12.52 7.14
N LEU A 120 11.28 11.64 7.13
CA LEU A 120 10.60 11.19 8.34
C LEU A 120 11.55 10.45 9.27
N ALA A 121 12.40 9.55 8.75
CA ALA A 121 13.42 8.86 9.54
C ALA A 121 14.44 9.84 10.13
N SER A 122 14.93 10.80 9.33
CA SER A 122 15.85 11.85 9.80
C SER A 122 15.21 12.73 10.88
N LEU A 123 13.93 13.09 10.73
CA LEU A 123 13.21 13.87 11.71
C LEU A 123 12.97 13.07 13.00
N GLN A 124 12.66 11.78 12.90
CA GLN A 124 12.55 10.90 14.07
C GLN A 124 13.88 10.80 14.82
N GLU A 125 15.00 10.69 14.11
CA GLU A 125 16.34 10.72 14.70
C GLU A 125 16.60 12.04 15.43
N LYS A 126 16.34 13.19 14.79
CA LYS A 126 16.47 14.51 15.43
C LYS A 126 15.56 14.70 16.64
N ILE A 127 14.30 14.24 16.56
CA ILE A 127 13.38 14.29 17.69
C ILE A 127 13.88 13.43 18.83
N ASN A 128 14.39 12.24 18.50
CA ASN A 128 15.04 11.39 19.49
C ASN A 128 16.18 12.17 20.11
N ASP A 129 17.15 12.70 19.36
CA ASP A 129 18.28 13.48 19.88
C ASP A 129 17.86 14.68 20.76
N LEU A 130 16.86 15.45 20.33
CA LEU A 130 16.36 16.60 21.09
C LEU A 130 15.68 16.21 22.40
N LYS A 131 15.12 14.99 22.49
CA LYS A 131 14.62 14.43 23.76
C LYS A 131 15.75 14.24 24.79
N TYR A 132 17.02 14.32 24.38
CA TYR A 132 18.19 14.16 25.23
C TYR A 132 18.88 15.49 25.62
N VAL A 133 18.34 16.66 25.29
CA VAL A 133 19.00 17.94 25.59
C VAL A 133 18.30 18.68 26.74
N SER A 134 18.97 18.77 27.89
CA SER A 134 18.58 19.61 29.03
C SER A 134 18.91 21.09 28.78
N TYR A 135 18.24 22.00 29.50
CA TYR A 135 18.43 23.46 29.44
C TYR A 135 19.86 23.96 29.79
N ASP A 136 20.76 23.07 30.22
CA ASP A 136 22.16 23.36 30.54
C ASP A 136 23.19 22.72 29.59
N GLY A 137 22.75 22.10 28.49
CA GLY A 137 23.65 21.53 27.47
C GLY A 137 24.32 20.21 27.85
N THR A 138 23.87 19.55 28.92
CA THR A 138 24.34 18.20 29.29
C THR A 138 23.47 17.14 28.61
N PHE A 139 24.09 16.15 27.95
CA PHE A 139 23.41 15.00 27.35
C PHE A 139 22.62 14.22 28.42
N THR A 140 21.30 14.35 28.44
CA THR A 140 20.41 13.56 29.30
C THR A 140 19.85 12.38 28.53
N SER A 141 20.33 11.17 28.81
CA SER A 141 19.66 9.91 28.45
C SER A 141 18.12 10.00 28.56
N ALA A 142 17.39 10.02 27.43
CA ALA A 142 16.01 9.63 27.02
C ALA A 142 14.81 9.75 27.97
N GLN A 143 15.06 9.96 29.24
CA GLN A 143 14.19 9.69 30.37
C GLN A 143 14.16 10.93 31.24
N ARG A 144 12.93 11.40 31.44
CA ARG A 144 12.65 12.53 32.32
C ARG A 144 13.14 12.18 33.73
N HIS A 145 13.92 13.07 34.32
CA HIS A 145 14.25 13.01 35.74
C HIS A 145 12.95 12.99 36.57
N ILE A 146 12.95 12.25 37.68
CA ILE A 146 11.87 12.33 38.66
C ILE A 146 12.07 13.60 39.47
N ILE A 147 11.06 14.48 39.45
CA ILE A 147 11.10 15.78 40.10
C ILE A 147 9.85 15.91 40.96
N ASP A 148 10.05 16.27 42.22
CA ASP A 148 8.99 16.64 43.14
C ASP A 148 9.49 17.81 44.00
N SER A 149 8.57 18.62 44.50
CA SER A 149 8.89 19.84 45.23
C SER A 149 7.84 20.10 46.30
N PHE A 150 8.27 20.72 47.40
CA PHE A 150 7.35 21.16 48.43
C PHE A 150 7.77 22.56 48.92
N ARG A 151 6.80 23.32 49.42
CA ARG A 151 7.09 24.58 50.12
C ARG A 151 7.29 24.30 51.61
N PRO A 152 8.40 24.75 52.22
CA PRO A 152 8.63 24.62 53.66
C PRO A 152 7.49 25.22 54.50
N ASP A 153 7.00 24.51 55.51
CA ASP A 153 6.13 25.10 56.54
C ASP A 153 7.00 25.81 57.58
N ILE A 154 6.88 27.15 57.66
CA ILE A 154 7.63 28.00 58.59
C ILE A 154 7.38 27.66 60.07
N ARG A 155 6.29 26.96 60.39
CA ARG A 155 5.98 26.52 61.76
C ARG A 155 6.68 25.20 62.11
N SER A 156 7.20 24.48 61.12
CA SER A 156 7.91 23.23 61.36
C SER A 156 9.31 23.48 61.94
N ASN A 157 9.66 22.72 62.97
CA ASN A 157 10.99 22.75 63.56
C ASN A 157 12.09 22.38 62.55
N SER A 158 11.76 21.67 61.47
CA SER A 158 12.70 21.33 60.39
C SER A 158 13.26 22.56 59.66
N PHE A 159 12.51 23.68 59.64
CA PHE A 159 12.88 24.87 58.88
C PHE A 159 13.18 26.09 59.76
N GLN A 160 13.32 25.88 61.07
CA GLN A 160 13.76 26.92 62.00
C GLN A 160 15.29 27.02 62.04
N ARG A 161 15.80 28.05 62.72
CA ARG A 161 17.24 28.21 62.95
C ARG A 161 17.80 26.96 63.67
N PRO A 162 18.85 26.31 63.15
CA PRO A 162 19.46 25.15 63.80
C PRO A 162 19.93 25.44 65.23
N ARG A 163 19.65 24.50 66.14
CA ARG A 163 20.12 24.49 67.53
C ARG A 163 21.19 23.42 67.78
N SER A 164 21.47 22.62 66.77
CA SER A 164 22.43 21.51 66.71
C SER A 164 23.03 21.46 65.30
N ASP A 165 23.92 20.50 65.05
CA ASP A 165 24.61 20.34 63.76
C ASP A 165 23.66 20.21 62.56
N MET A 166 22.46 19.66 62.78
CA MET A 166 21.42 19.53 61.76
C MET A 166 20.02 19.70 62.34
N ASN A 167 19.10 20.19 61.51
CA ASN A 167 17.66 20.17 61.78
C ASN A 167 17.07 18.78 61.49
N THR A 168 15.87 18.52 62.01
CA THR A 168 15.08 17.36 61.61
C THR A 168 14.84 17.37 60.10
N ALA A 169 15.23 16.29 59.43
CA ALA A 169 15.05 16.15 57.98
C ALA A 169 13.57 16.29 57.60
N SER A 170 13.33 16.97 56.48
CA SER A 170 12.01 17.13 55.88
C SER A 170 12.10 16.80 54.40
N GLY A 171 11.09 16.12 53.87
CA GLY A 171 11.09 15.60 52.52
C GLY A 171 9.77 14.97 52.14
N LEU A 172 9.79 14.20 51.06
CA LEU A 172 8.62 13.59 50.44
C LEU A 172 8.70 12.06 50.59
N PRO A 173 8.02 11.45 51.59
CA PRO A 173 8.17 10.03 51.91
C PRO A 173 7.82 9.08 50.76
N LYS A 174 7.03 9.55 49.77
CA LYS A 174 6.60 8.80 48.59
C LYS A 174 7.15 9.42 47.30
N PHE A 175 8.41 9.86 47.32
CA PHE A 175 9.06 10.50 46.19
C PHE A 175 9.06 9.63 44.92
N PHE A 176 9.42 8.34 45.04
CA PHE A 176 9.40 7.42 43.91
C PHE A 176 9.23 5.95 44.36
N PRO A 177 8.46 5.11 43.64
CA PRO A 177 8.30 3.71 43.98
C PRO A 177 9.61 2.92 43.89
N LEU A 178 9.96 2.22 44.98
CA LEU A 178 11.18 1.41 45.06
C LEU A 178 11.23 0.31 43.99
N GLU A 179 10.08 -0.30 43.68
CA GLU A 179 9.93 -1.33 42.64
C GLU A 179 10.44 -0.90 41.26
N ASN A 180 10.34 0.40 40.94
CA ASN A 180 10.79 0.94 39.67
C ASN A 180 12.30 1.19 39.64
N ILE A 181 12.93 1.42 40.80
CA ILE A 181 14.40 1.53 40.94
C ILE A 181 15.03 0.13 40.95
N GLN A 182 14.37 -0.86 41.56
CA GLN A 182 14.89 -2.22 41.66
C GLN A 182 14.75 -3.03 40.36
N ARG A 183 13.90 -2.57 39.42
CA ARG A 183 13.71 -3.25 38.13
C ARG A 183 15.03 -3.24 37.34
N GLU A 184 15.37 -4.40 36.77
CA GLU A 184 16.50 -4.53 35.87
C GLU A 184 16.32 -3.65 34.61
N GLY A 185 17.38 -2.98 34.18
CA GLY A 185 17.32 -2.03 33.06
C GLY A 185 16.60 -0.71 33.38
N ASN A 186 16.36 -0.39 34.65
CA ASN A 186 15.86 0.94 35.02
C ASN A 186 16.88 2.03 34.62
N PRO A 187 16.41 3.24 34.33
CA PRO A 187 17.29 4.30 33.86
C PRO A 187 17.92 5.16 34.95
N TYR A 188 17.55 4.94 36.20
CA TYR A 188 17.90 5.81 37.33
C TYR A 188 19.15 5.34 38.08
N VAL A 189 19.51 4.06 37.93
CA VAL A 189 20.72 3.46 38.50
C VAL A 189 21.58 2.92 37.35
N ARG A 190 22.82 3.37 37.26
CA ARG A 190 23.84 2.86 36.33
C ARG A 190 25.13 2.65 37.09
N ASP A 191 25.82 1.53 36.83
CA ASP A 191 27.08 1.19 37.48
C ASP A 191 27.00 1.30 39.02
N ASP A 192 25.94 0.74 39.60
CA ASP A 192 25.63 0.80 41.04
C ASP A 192 25.57 2.23 41.62
N THR A 193 25.30 3.23 40.77
CA THR A 193 25.34 4.65 41.11
C THR A 193 24.05 5.34 40.70
N MET A 194 23.53 6.20 41.57
CA MET A 194 22.40 7.09 41.29
C MET A 194 22.76 8.55 41.56
N PHE A 195 22.14 9.46 40.82
CA PHE A 195 22.35 10.90 40.97
C PHE A 195 21.10 11.55 41.56
N ILE A 196 21.27 12.33 42.63
CA ILE A 196 20.21 13.11 43.27
C ILE A 196 20.60 14.59 43.20
N LYS A 197 19.72 15.42 42.63
CA LYS A 197 19.91 16.87 42.54
C LYS A 197 18.88 17.58 43.42
N ILE A 198 19.37 18.36 44.37
CA ILE A 198 18.53 19.21 45.23
C ILE A 198 18.55 20.63 44.65
N MET A 199 17.36 21.21 44.49
CA MET A 199 17.19 22.59 44.05
C MET A 199 16.53 23.37 45.18
N VAL A 200 17.19 24.45 45.61
CA VAL A 200 16.67 25.39 46.60
C VAL A 200 16.31 26.67 45.88
N ASP A 201 15.05 27.06 46.00
CA ASP A 201 14.57 28.34 45.52
C ASP A 201 14.86 29.41 46.58
N PHE A 202 15.61 30.44 46.19
CA PHE A 202 15.95 31.59 47.03
C PHE A 202 15.10 32.82 46.67
N GLU A 203 13.94 32.59 46.05
CA GLU A 203 13.01 33.62 45.62
C GLU A 203 13.69 34.61 44.64
N ASP A 204 13.33 35.89 44.71
CA ASP A 204 13.85 36.95 43.84
C ASP A 204 15.28 37.39 44.17
N ILE A 205 16.02 36.67 45.04
CA ILE A 205 17.41 36.99 45.32
C ILE A 205 18.28 36.55 44.13
N PRO A 206 18.93 37.48 43.42
CA PRO A 206 19.83 37.15 42.32
C PRO A 206 20.95 36.22 42.80
N LYS A 207 21.31 35.21 41.99
CA LYS A 207 22.40 34.26 42.33
C LYS A 207 23.72 34.95 42.69
N THR A 208 23.99 36.09 42.07
CA THR A 208 25.17 36.92 42.34
C THR A 208 25.21 37.50 43.75
N LEU A 209 24.06 37.61 44.42
CA LEU A 209 23.90 38.14 45.76
C LEU A 209 23.71 37.06 46.82
N LEU A 210 23.50 35.80 46.43
CA LEU A 210 23.30 34.70 47.39
C LEU A 210 24.43 34.58 48.40
N SER A 211 25.68 34.68 47.96
CA SER A 211 26.83 34.62 48.87
C SER A 211 26.85 35.76 49.89
N TYR A 212 26.31 36.93 49.54
CA TYR A 212 26.17 38.06 50.45
C TYR A 212 24.97 37.88 51.37
N ALA A 213 23.81 37.51 50.82
CA ALA A 213 22.60 37.27 51.60
C ALA A 213 22.81 36.19 52.67
N LEU A 214 23.53 35.11 52.34
CA LEU A 214 23.83 34.02 53.27
C LEU A 214 24.89 34.36 54.33
N SER A 215 25.69 35.41 54.12
CA SER A 215 26.69 35.86 55.09
C SER A 215 26.16 36.93 56.05
N LEU A 216 24.96 37.46 55.81
CA LEU A 216 24.30 38.38 56.73
C LEU A 216 24.04 37.71 58.08
N ASN A 217 24.12 38.51 59.14
CA ASN A 217 23.80 38.03 60.48
C ASN A 217 22.32 37.61 60.55
N PRO A 218 22.01 36.32 60.79
CA PRO A 218 20.63 35.83 60.80
C PRO A 218 19.82 36.35 61.99
N GLY A 219 20.46 36.97 62.99
CA GLY A 219 19.79 37.63 64.11
C GLY A 219 19.23 39.02 63.78
N LEU A 220 19.53 39.58 62.61
CA LEU A 220 18.96 40.86 62.18
C LEU A 220 17.48 40.70 61.85
N PRO A 221 16.63 41.72 62.11
CA PRO A 221 15.25 41.70 61.63
C PRO A 221 15.19 41.51 60.11
N ILE A 222 14.22 40.72 59.63
CA ILE A 222 14.11 40.35 58.20
C ILE A 222 14.08 41.57 57.26
N HIS A 223 13.39 42.64 57.68
CA HIS A 223 13.31 43.88 56.91
C HIS A 223 14.67 44.57 56.76
N VAL A 224 15.54 44.49 57.78
CA VAL A 224 16.91 45.03 57.72
C VAL A 224 17.76 44.23 56.75
N GLN A 225 17.66 42.89 56.81
CA GLN A 225 18.37 42.02 55.87
C GLN A 225 17.97 42.33 54.42
N HIS A 226 16.67 42.51 54.15
CA HIS A 226 16.18 42.90 52.82
C HIS A 226 16.74 44.26 52.34
N ILE A 227 16.80 45.26 53.22
CA ILE A 227 17.40 46.56 52.90
C ILE A 227 18.87 46.40 52.52
N MET A 228 19.63 45.62 53.28
CA MET A 228 21.06 45.38 53.02
C MET A 228 21.28 44.65 51.70
N ILE A 229 20.49 43.60 51.41
CA ILE A 229 20.56 42.87 50.14
C ILE A 229 20.25 43.79 48.96
N LYS A 230 19.24 44.66 49.10
CA LYS A 230 18.86 45.62 48.05
C LYS A 230 19.97 46.65 47.80
N GLN A 231 20.58 47.19 48.86
CA GLN A 231 21.69 48.13 48.73
C GLN A 231 22.90 47.49 48.04
N GLU A 232 23.25 46.26 48.40
CA GLU A 232 24.33 45.52 47.75
C GLU A 232 24.02 45.26 46.27
N ALA A 233 22.76 44.98 45.93
CA ALA A 233 22.31 44.85 44.54
C ALA A 233 22.56 46.13 43.73
N GLU A 234 22.17 47.27 44.30
CA GLU A 234 22.32 48.59 43.69
C GLU A 234 23.81 48.93 43.50
N GLN A 235 24.66 48.71 44.51
CA GLN A 235 26.11 48.94 44.42
C GLN A 235 26.77 48.13 43.30
N ARG A 236 26.42 46.84 43.18
CA ARG A 236 26.96 45.97 42.13
C ARG A 236 26.44 46.31 40.73
N SER A 237 25.23 46.88 40.63
CA SER A 237 24.69 47.36 39.36
C SER A 237 25.44 48.60 38.86
N GLN A 238 25.78 49.53 39.76
CA GLN A 238 26.52 50.76 39.45
C GLN A 238 27.98 50.48 39.07
N GLN A 239 28.65 49.55 39.74
CA GLN A 239 30.01 49.11 39.36
C GLN A 239 30.08 48.43 37.99
N ARG A 240 28.96 47.91 37.46
CA ARG A 240 28.88 47.31 36.13
C ARG A 240 28.58 48.32 35.02
N SER A 241 28.01 49.48 35.34
CA SER A 241 27.76 50.54 34.35
C SER A 241 28.97 51.45 34.11
N ASP A 242 29.94 51.46 35.04
CA ASP A 242 31.15 52.28 34.96
C ASP A 242 32.34 51.55 34.29
N LYS A 243 32.10 50.38 33.69
CA LYS A 243 33.08 49.56 32.95
C LYS A 243 32.61 49.31 31.53
#